data_AF-A0A6I5CVB2-F1
#
_entry.id   AF-A0A6I5CVB2-F1
#
_cell.length_a   1.000
_cell.length_b   1.000
_cell.length_c   1.000
_cell.angle_alpha   90.00
_cell.angle_beta   90.00
_cell.angle_gamma   90.00
#
_symmetry.space_group_name_H-M   'P 1'
#
loop_
_entity.id
_entity.type
_entity.pdbx_description
1 polymer ?
#
loop_
_entity_poly.entity_id
_entity_poly.type
_entity_poly.pdbx_seq_one_letter_code
_entity_poly.pdbx_strand_id
1 'polypeptide(L)'
;RPAEIARHFRRVAAASPVAVLAYDIPAAVHTKLPAALVLELAGEGVLAGLKDSSGELDGFREVAAGVRADSRTAGFSVLTGSERLVDVALALGADGA
;
A
#
# COMPACT_ATOMS: atom_id res chain seq x y z
N ARG A 1 11.99 8.13 7.77
CA ARG A 1 13.06 8.14 6.74
C ARG A 1 12.77 7.02 5.73
N PRO A 2 12.49 7.32 4.45
CA PRO A 2 12.03 6.31 3.48
C PRO A 2 12.94 5.08 3.39
N ALA A 3 14.27 5.26 3.38
CA ALA A 3 15.22 4.16 3.33
C ALA A 3 15.14 3.19 4.54
N GLU A 4 14.84 3.71 5.75
CA GLU A 4 14.69 2.87 6.94
C GLU A 4 13.39 2.08 6.92
N ILE A 5 12.32 2.69 6.39
CA ILE A 5 11.01 2.05 6.21
C ILE A 5 11.12 0.94 5.16
N ALA A 6 11.77 1.21 4.02
CA ALA A 6 12.04 0.22 2.98
C ALA A 6 12.82 -0.98 3.54
N ARG A 7 13.91 -0.70 4.28
CA ARG A 7 14.69 -1.75 4.95
C ARG A 7 13.84 -2.53 5.97
N HIS A 8 12.96 -1.87 6.71
CA HIS A 8 12.06 -2.53 7.66
C HIS A 8 11.15 -3.53 6.95
N PHE A 9 10.41 -3.10 5.92
CA PHE A 9 9.52 -4.00 5.19
C PHE A 9 10.25 -5.16 4.51
N ARG A 10 11.42 -4.91 3.89
CA ARG A 10 12.25 -5.98 3.32
C ARG A 10 12.64 -7.04 4.36
N ARG A 11 13.01 -6.60 5.58
CA ARG A 11 13.36 -7.53 6.67
C ARG A 11 12.15 -8.30 7.18
N VAL A 12 11.00 -7.65 7.30
CA VAL A 12 9.75 -8.32 7.71
C VAL A 12 9.34 -9.35 6.67
N ALA A 13 9.29 -8.98 5.39
CA ALA A 13 8.94 -9.89 4.30
C ALA A 13 9.88 -11.10 4.23
N ALA A 14 11.20 -10.89 4.37
CA ALA A 14 12.18 -11.97 4.35
C ALA A 14 12.02 -12.98 5.51
N ALA A 15 11.44 -12.56 6.63
CA ALA A 15 11.24 -13.42 7.80
C ALA A 15 9.78 -13.92 7.95
N SER A 16 8.85 -13.40 7.15
CA SER A 16 7.44 -13.71 7.25
C SER A 16 7.11 -15.00 6.48
N PRO A 17 6.40 -15.97 7.10
CA PRO A 17 5.91 -17.14 6.38
C PRO A 17 4.67 -16.85 5.52
N VAL A 18 4.15 -15.61 5.58
CA VAL A 18 2.93 -15.17 4.89
C VAL A 18 3.15 -13.85 4.16
N ALA A 19 2.27 -13.55 3.21
CA ALA A 19 2.23 -12.28 2.49
C ALA A 19 2.17 -11.07 3.45
N VAL A 20 2.94 -10.03 3.14
CA VAL A 20 3.03 -8.80 3.95
C VAL A 20 2.25 -7.68 3.27
N LEU A 21 1.36 -7.03 4.02
CA LEU A 21 0.69 -5.80 3.61
C LEU A 21 1.32 -4.62 4.33
N ALA A 22 1.55 -3.52 3.61
CA ALA A 22 1.84 -2.25 4.24
C ALA A 22 0.55 -1.66 4.81
N TYR A 23 0.60 -1.20 6.07
CA TYR A 23 -0.51 -0.51 6.70
C TYR A 23 -0.17 0.97 6.86
N ASP A 24 -0.79 1.82 6.05
CA ASP A 24 -0.59 3.26 6.10
C ASP A 24 -1.62 3.93 7.01
N ILE A 25 -1.21 4.21 8.25
CA ILE A 25 -2.06 4.78 9.31
C ILE A 25 -1.32 5.92 10.05
N PRO A 26 -1.06 7.07 9.38
CA PRO A 26 -0.26 8.15 9.94
C PRO A 26 -0.84 8.72 11.25
N ALA A 27 -2.15 8.61 11.48
CA ALA A 27 -2.78 9.00 12.74
C ALA A 27 -2.25 8.21 13.95
N ALA A 28 -1.78 6.97 13.76
CA ALA A 28 -1.28 6.11 14.83
C ALA A 28 0.26 6.09 14.93
N VAL A 29 0.97 6.23 13.80
CA VAL A 29 2.44 6.07 13.75
C VAL A 29 3.19 7.35 13.35
N HIS A 30 2.46 8.45 13.13
CA HIS A 30 3.00 9.78 12.80
C HIS A 30 3.89 9.83 11.56
N THR A 31 3.74 8.86 10.65
CA THR A 31 4.51 8.77 9.41
C THR A 31 3.60 8.26 8.30
N LYS A 32 3.50 9.00 7.19
CA LYS A 32 2.82 8.59 5.97
C LYS A 32 3.74 7.70 5.13
N LEU A 33 3.19 6.68 4.50
CA LEU A 33 3.90 5.93 3.46
C LEU A 33 3.80 6.66 2.12
N PRO A 34 4.92 7.10 1.50
CA PRO A 34 4.87 7.70 0.17
C PRO A 34 4.43 6.66 -0.87
N ALA A 35 3.57 7.05 -1.80
CA ALA A 35 3.10 6.16 -2.88
C ALA A 35 4.25 5.54 -3.68
N ALA A 36 5.25 6.35 -4.04
CA ALA A 36 6.46 5.89 -4.72
C ALA A 36 7.19 4.77 -3.96
N LEU A 37 7.26 4.83 -2.62
CA LEU A 37 7.88 3.78 -1.81
C LEU A 37 7.03 2.51 -1.81
N VAL A 38 5.71 2.63 -1.74
CA VAL A 38 4.80 1.47 -1.81
C VAL A 38 4.93 0.79 -3.17
N LEU A 39 4.95 1.55 -4.27
CA LEU A 39 5.12 1.04 -5.62
C LEU A 39 6.49 0.38 -5.86
N GLU A 40 7.57 0.96 -5.32
CA GLU A 40 8.91 0.34 -5.32
C GLU A 40 8.86 -1.05 -4.69
N LEU A 41 8.36 -1.14 -3.45
CA LEU A 41 8.32 -2.39 -2.70
C LEU A 41 7.31 -3.40 -3.28
N ALA A 42 6.25 -2.94 -3.92
CA ALA A 42 5.32 -3.77 -4.66
C ALA A 42 6.02 -4.42 -5.87
N GLY A 43 6.74 -3.63 -6.67
CA GLY A 43 7.46 -4.12 -7.85
C GLY A 43 8.63 -5.06 -7.51
N GLU A 44 9.16 -4.99 -6.28
CA GLU A 44 10.13 -5.94 -5.73
C GLU A 44 9.49 -7.23 -5.19
N GLY A 45 8.15 -7.29 -5.07
CA GLY A 45 7.43 -8.39 -4.44
C GLY A 45 7.57 -8.43 -2.91
N VAL A 46 8.08 -7.36 -2.29
CA VAL A 46 8.23 -7.24 -0.83
C VAL A 46 6.87 -7.06 -0.15
N LEU A 47 5.98 -6.30 -0.80
CA LEU A 47 4.61 -6.07 -0.36
C LEU A 47 3.64 -6.78 -1.29
N ALA A 48 2.71 -7.52 -0.71
CA ALA A 48 1.58 -8.12 -1.41
C ALA A 48 0.35 -7.21 -1.44
N GLY A 49 0.36 -6.12 -0.68
CA GLY A 49 -0.73 -5.15 -0.68
C GLY A 49 -0.49 -3.92 0.18
N LEU A 50 -1.45 -2.99 0.10
CA LEU A 50 -1.58 -1.78 0.89
C LEU A 50 -2.96 -1.77 1.54
N LYS A 51 -3.02 -1.53 2.86
CA LYS A 51 -4.22 -1.01 3.52
C LYS A 51 -3.97 0.45 3.86
N ASP A 52 -4.77 1.36 3.31
CA ASP A 52 -4.59 2.81 3.51
C ASP A 52 -5.71 3.38 4.39
N SER A 53 -5.38 3.73 5.63
CA SER A 53 -6.26 4.43 6.59
C SER A 53 -5.86 5.90 6.78
N SER A 54 -5.13 6.50 5.83
CA SER A 54 -4.67 7.88 5.92
C SER A 54 -5.76 8.91 5.61
N GLY A 55 -6.76 8.52 4.82
CA GLY A 55 -7.80 9.43 4.31
C GLY A 55 -7.39 10.23 3.06
N GLU A 56 -6.14 10.10 2.59
CA GLU A 56 -5.60 10.86 1.45
C GLU A 56 -5.85 10.12 0.12
N LEU A 57 -6.92 10.51 -0.58
CA LEU A 57 -7.34 9.85 -1.82
C LEU A 57 -6.36 10.00 -2.99
N ASP A 58 -5.58 11.09 -3.04
CA ASP A 58 -4.61 11.31 -4.11
C ASP A 58 -3.50 10.24 -4.08
N GLY A 59 -2.89 10.03 -2.92
CA GLY A 59 -1.87 8.99 -2.73
C GLY A 59 -2.44 7.58 -2.89
N PHE A 60 -3.67 7.35 -2.41
CA PHE A 60 -4.37 6.09 -2.63
C PHE A 60 -4.55 5.78 -4.12
N ARG A 61 -5.05 6.75 -4.89
CA ARG A 61 -5.24 6.63 -6.34
C ARG A 61 -3.93 6.41 -7.08
N GLU A 62 -2.86 7.09 -6.66
CA GLU A 62 -1.52 6.91 -7.25
C GLU A 62 -1.05 5.46 -7.10
N VAL A 63 -1.19 4.86 -5.90
CA VAL A 63 -0.83 3.46 -5.69
C VAL A 63 -1.75 2.54 -6.50
N ALA A 64 -3.07 2.71 -6.42
CA ALA A 64 -4.03 1.88 -7.13
C ALA A 64 -3.78 1.88 -8.65
N ALA A 65 -3.61 3.06 -9.26
CA ALA A 65 -3.30 3.16 -10.68
C ALA A 65 -1.91 2.57 -11.01
N GLY A 66 -0.91 2.85 -10.18
CA GLY A 66 0.47 2.39 -10.40
C GLY A 66 0.59 0.87 -10.42
N VAL A 67 -0.02 0.17 -9.45
CA VAL A 67 0.04 -1.31 -9.39
C VAL A 67 -0.76 -2.01 -10.50
N ARG A 68 -1.71 -1.31 -11.13
CA ARG A 68 -2.45 -1.85 -12.29
C ARG A 68 -1.72 -1.62 -13.61
N ALA A 69 -0.87 -0.60 -13.67
CA ALA A 69 -0.06 -0.30 -14.84
C ALA A 69 1.21 -1.17 -14.95
N ASP A 70 1.62 -1.84 -13.88
CA ASP A 70 2.82 -2.67 -13.84
C ASP A 70 2.48 -4.17 -13.69
N SER A 71 2.95 -4.99 -14.63
CA SER A 71 2.70 -6.44 -14.60
C SER A 71 3.42 -7.17 -13.46
N ARG A 72 4.50 -6.58 -12.91
CA ARG A 72 5.23 -7.13 -11.76
C ARG A 72 4.40 -7.13 -10.48
N THR A 73 3.41 -6.24 -10.41
CA THR A 73 2.50 -6.09 -9.27
C THR A 73 1.16 -6.80 -9.50
N ALA A 74 1.11 -7.75 -10.43
CA ALA A 74 -0.07 -8.59 -10.61
C ALA A 74 -0.41 -9.31 -9.29
N GLY A 75 -1.65 -9.11 -8.82
CA GLY A 75 -2.12 -9.65 -7.53
C GLY A 75 -1.87 -8.76 -6.31
N PHE A 76 -1.29 -7.57 -6.48
CA PHE A 76 -1.17 -6.61 -5.39
C PHE A 76 -2.54 -6.08 -4.96
N SER A 77 -2.88 -6.25 -3.68
CA SER A 77 -4.17 -5.85 -3.12
C SER A 77 -4.13 -4.43 -2.56
N VAL A 78 -5.08 -3.57 -2.95
CA VAL A 78 -5.23 -2.20 -2.46
C VAL A 78 -6.55 -2.08 -1.70
N LEU A 79 -6.49 -1.85 -0.39
CA LEU A 79 -7.64 -1.80 0.51
C LEU A 79 -7.76 -0.42 1.15
N THR A 80 -8.98 0.11 1.23
CA THR A 80 -9.24 1.37 1.95
C THR A 80 -9.61 1.12 3.41
N GLY A 81 -9.03 1.86 4.34
CA GLY A 81 -9.47 1.88 5.72
C GLY A 81 -10.66 2.80 5.99
N SER A 82 -11.15 3.51 4.97
CA SER A 82 -12.26 4.46 5.12
C SER A 82 -13.60 3.73 5.23
N GLU A 83 -14.34 4.00 6.30
CA GLU A 83 -15.73 3.52 6.45
C GLU A 83 -16.75 4.34 5.64
N ARG A 84 -16.35 5.53 5.16
CA ARG A 84 -17.26 6.52 4.56
C ARG A 84 -17.07 6.72 3.06
N LEU A 85 -15.93 6.28 2.53
CA LEU A 85 -15.52 6.50 1.13
C LEU A 85 -15.19 5.18 0.43
N VAL A 86 -15.85 4.08 0.83
CA VAL A 86 -15.65 2.75 0.22
C VAL A 86 -16.07 2.76 -1.24
N ASP A 87 -17.18 3.40 -1.55
CA ASP A 87 -17.70 3.59 -2.91
C ASP A 87 -16.69 4.34 -3.81
N VAL A 88 -16.12 5.43 -3.31
CA VAL A 88 -15.09 6.20 -4.02
C VAL A 88 -13.83 5.37 -4.19
N ALA A 89 -13.37 4.67 -3.16
CA ALA A 89 -12.18 3.82 -3.23
C ALA A 89 -12.34 2.70 -4.27
N LEU A 90 -13.48 2.01 -4.28
CA LEU A 90 -13.79 0.99 -5.29
C LEU A 90 -13.79 1.59 -6.71
N ALA A 91 -14.37 2.78 -6.91
CA ALA A 91 -14.34 3.48 -8.19
C ALA A 91 -12.91 3.88 -8.62
N LEU A 92 -12.00 4.07 -7.67
CA LEU A 92 -10.57 4.32 -7.91
C LEU A 92 -9.74 3.04 -8.10
N GLY A 93 -10.36 1.85 -8.05
CA GLY A 93 -9.70 0.57 -8.31
C GLY A 93 -9.24 -0.18 -7.06
N ALA A 94 -9.78 0.15 -5.88
CA ALA A 94 -9.59 -0.64 -4.67
C ALA A 94 -10.13 -2.07 -4.84
N ASP A 95 -9.50 -3.02 -4.15
CA ASP A 95 -9.91 -4.42 -4.07
C ASP A 95 -10.87 -4.69 -2.90
N GLY A 96 -11.05 -3.71 -2.01
CA GLY A 96 -11.91 -3.83 -0.83
C GLY A 96 -11.64 -2.75 0.20
N ALA A 97 -12.08 -3.02 1.44
CA ALA A 97 -11.91 -2.18 2.62
C ALA A 97 -11.37 -2.98 3.83
#